data_AF-A0A107XY25-F1
#
_entry.id   AF-A0A107XY25-F1
#
_cell.length_a   1.000
_cell.length_b   1.000
_cell.length_c   1.000
_cell.angle_alpha   90.00
_cell.angle_beta   90.00
_cell.angle_gamma   90.00
#
_symmetry.space_group_name_H-M   'P 1'
#
loop_
_entity.id
_entity.type
_entity.pdbx_description
1 polymer ?
#
loop_
_entity_poly.entity_id
_entity_poly.type
_entity_poly.pdbx_seq_one_letter_code
_entity_poly.pdbx_strand_id
1 'polypeptide(L)'
;MSKAFFVAAYRLTAALLALSTTLHGIAGRLDMPMSHVGNYLSYFTQLSSLYAAAMLFAGLRRAARLGSARYESMRGAAVLYMLITAIVYELLLARPDALLHITPAYHNWVLHRIVPLVMLGDWLYVEPRSPIPWQSAVTWLGFPIVYLAYTLLRGAWENWYPYPFVDPRPHGYLPVAMQCTLIALGSAALALMICWLGNRSKPAAVAPATEDG
;
A
#
# COMPACT_ATOMS: atom_id res chain seq x y z
N MET A 1 -6.40 27.98 11.93
CA MET A 1 -5.79 26.65 12.19
C MET A 1 -4.49 26.54 11.41
N SER A 2 -3.36 26.13 12.00
CA SER A 2 -2.08 26.10 11.28
C SER A 2 -2.01 24.91 10.31
N LYS A 3 -1.27 25.05 9.20
CA LYS A 3 -1.05 23.97 8.21
C LYS A 3 -0.49 22.71 8.88
N ALA A 4 0.44 22.87 9.82
CA ALA A 4 1.04 21.76 10.55
C ALA A 4 0.02 20.98 11.41
N PHE A 5 -0.88 21.69 12.10
CA PHE A 5 -1.94 21.05 12.88
C PHE A 5 -2.90 20.27 11.98
N PHE A 6 -3.34 20.87 10.85
CA PHE A 6 -4.21 20.19 9.89
C PHE A 6 -3.58 18.88 9.37
N VAL A 7 -2.29 18.94 9.00
CA VAL A 7 -1.53 17.76 8.56
C VAL A 7 -1.42 16.70 9.63
N ALA A 8 -1.10 17.09 10.87
CA ALA A 8 -1.02 16.15 11.98
C ALA A 8 -2.37 15.48 12.27
N ALA A 9 -3.46 16.26 12.24
CA ALA A 9 -4.80 15.77 12.53
C ALA A 9 -5.24 14.71 11.53
N TYR A 10 -5.22 15.00 10.22
CA TYR A 10 -5.70 14.01 9.24
C TYR A 10 -4.81 12.76 9.19
N ARG A 11 -3.48 12.91 9.37
CA ARG A 11 -2.56 11.76 9.41
C ARG A 11 -2.87 10.85 10.59
N LEU A 12 -3.07 11.44 11.76
CA LEU A 12 -3.42 10.70 12.96
C LEU A 12 -4.78 10.00 12.80
N THR A 13 -5.80 10.71 12.31
CA THR A 13 -7.13 10.14 12.08
C THR A 13 -7.07 8.96 11.10
N ALA A 14 -6.39 9.11 9.95
CA ALA A 14 -6.30 8.04 8.96
C ALA A 14 -5.50 6.83 9.48
N ALA A 15 -4.42 7.06 10.23
CA ALA A 15 -3.66 5.99 10.85
C ALA A 15 -4.49 5.22 11.89
N LEU A 16 -5.25 5.93 12.73
CA LEU A 16 -6.14 5.32 13.70
C LEU A 16 -7.29 4.55 13.04
N LEU A 17 -7.85 5.05 11.93
CA LEU A 17 -8.87 4.33 11.16
C LEU A 17 -8.33 3.01 10.56
N ALA A 18 -7.12 3.02 10.00
CA ALA A 18 -6.49 1.80 9.49
C ALA A 18 -6.19 0.79 10.61
N LEU A 19 -5.77 1.27 11.78
CA LEU A 19 -5.57 0.41 12.95
C LEU A 19 -6.88 -0.12 13.50
N SER A 20 -7.94 0.69 13.58
CA SER A 20 -9.23 0.26 14.12
C SER A 20 -9.87 -0.84 13.28
N THR A 21 -9.77 -0.79 11.94
CA THR A 21 -10.22 -1.91 11.09
C THR A 21 -9.43 -3.18 11.34
N THR A 22 -8.11 -3.09 11.55
CA THR A 22 -7.28 -4.25 11.87
C THR A 22 -7.66 -4.85 13.22
N LEU A 23 -7.76 -4.02 14.26
CA LEU A 23 -8.14 -4.45 15.61
C LEU A 23 -9.56 -5.03 15.64
N HIS A 24 -10.52 -4.39 14.98
CA HIS A 24 -11.90 -4.89 14.88
C HIS A 24 -11.95 -6.26 14.17
N GLY A 25 -11.19 -6.41 13.09
CA GLY A 25 -11.14 -7.69 12.36
C GLY A 25 -10.47 -8.82 13.15
N ILE A 26 -9.45 -8.52 13.96
CA ILE A 26 -8.85 -9.49 14.89
C ILE A 26 -9.83 -9.83 16.01
N ALA A 27 -10.47 -8.82 16.63
CA ALA A 27 -11.41 -9.00 17.73
C ALA A 27 -12.57 -9.93 17.34
N GLY A 28 -13.13 -9.75 16.14
CA GLY A 28 -14.18 -10.63 15.61
C GLY A 28 -13.75 -12.07 15.30
N ARG A 29 -12.48 -12.43 15.55
CA ARG A 29 -11.90 -13.76 15.30
C ARG A 29 -11.22 -14.35 16.54
N LEU A 30 -11.34 -13.73 17.71
CA LEU A 30 -10.67 -14.21 18.94
C LEU A 30 -11.22 -15.57 19.41
N ASP A 31 -12.49 -15.86 19.14
CA ASP A 31 -13.13 -17.14 19.45
C ASP A 31 -12.97 -18.20 18.34
N MET A 32 -12.23 -17.87 17.27
CA MET A 32 -11.97 -18.75 16.13
C MET A 32 -10.57 -19.38 16.24
N PRO A 33 -10.30 -20.50 15.51
CA PRO A 33 -8.94 -21.02 15.41
C PRO A 33 -7.95 -19.95 14.93
N MET A 34 -6.72 -19.97 15.45
CA MET A 34 -5.68 -18.97 15.16
C MET A 34 -5.38 -18.81 13.65
N SER A 35 -5.65 -19.84 12.85
CA SER A 35 -5.54 -19.79 11.38
C SER A 35 -6.42 -18.70 10.76
N HIS A 36 -7.55 -18.33 11.36
CA HIS A 36 -8.42 -17.25 10.87
C HIS A 36 -7.79 -15.87 11.05
N VAL A 37 -7.09 -15.65 12.17
CA VAL A 37 -6.31 -14.42 12.40
C VAL A 37 -5.12 -14.38 11.44
N GLY A 38 -4.43 -15.51 11.28
CA GLY A 38 -3.35 -15.67 10.30
C GLY A 38 -3.82 -15.30 8.89
N ASN A 39 -4.91 -15.91 8.42
CA ASN A 39 -5.54 -15.63 7.13
C ASN A 39 -5.91 -14.14 6.98
N TYR A 40 -6.52 -13.55 8.01
CA TYR A 40 -6.88 -12.13 7.99
C TYR A 40 -5.67 -11.21 7.84
N LEU A 41 -4.56 -11.50 8.53
CA LEU A 41 -3.34 -10.71 8.43
C LEU A 41 -2.55 -10.98 7.14
N SER A 42 -2.80 -12.10 6.47
CA SER A 42 -2.20 -12.46 5.17
C SER A 42 -2.83 -11.74 3.97
N TYR A 43 -3.83 -10.87 4.15
CA TYR A 43 -4.33 -10.04 3.06
C TYR A 43 -3.35 -8.90 2.75
N PHE A 44 -3.07 -8.66 1.46
CA PHE A 44 -2.25 -7.52 1.01
C PHE A 44 -2.81 -6.19 1.54
N THR A 45 -4.13 -6.05 1.54
CA THR A 45 -4.86 -4.91 2.11
C THR A 45 -4.48 -4.65 3.57
N GLN A 46 -4.31 -5.70 4.38
CA GLN A 46 -3.98 -5.58 5.79
C GLN A 46 -2.51 -5.23 6.02
N LEU A 47 -1.61 -5.86 5.27
CA LEU A 47 -0.19 -5.54 5.34
C LEU A 47 0.09 -4.10 4.85
N SER A 48 -0.54 -3.69 3.75
CA SER A 48 -0.39 -2.34 3.18
C SER A 48 -1.00 -1.26 4.07
N SER A 49 -2.17 -1.51 4.70
CA SER A 49 -2.81 -0.55 5.60
C SER A 49 -2.01 -0.34 6.88
N LEU A 50 -1.44 -1.41 7.46
CA LEU A 50 -0.53 -1.30 8.60
C LEU A 50 0.75 -0.52 8.24
N TYR A 51 1.31 -0.77 7.05
CA TYR A 51 2.46 0.00 6.56
C TYR A 51 2.11 1.48 6.37
N ALA A 52 0.96 1.79 5.77
CA ALA A 52 0.48 3.16 5.62
C ALA A 52 0.27 3.86 6.98
N ALA A 53 -0.37 3.19 7.94
CA ALA A 53 -0.54 3.72 9.29
C ALA A 53 0.82 4.04 9.94
N ALA A 54 1.80 3.14 9.85
CA ALA A 54 3.14 3.36 10.36
C ALA A 54 3.82 4.59 9.72
N MET A 55 3.67 4.77 8.40
CA MET A 55 4.22 5.92 7.68
C MET A 55 3.54 7.24 8.04
N LEU A 56 2.23 7.23 8.27
CA LEU A 56 1.45 8.38 8.75
C LEU A 56 1.88 8.78 10.18
N PHE A 57 2.02 7.82 11.09
CA PHE A 57 2.54 8.07 12.45
C PHE A 57 3.97 8.61 12.43
N ALA A 58 4.86 8.01 11.63
CA ALA A 58 6.23 8.49 11.47
C ALA A 58 6.25 9.94 10.93
N GLY A 59 5.27 10.31 10.10
CA GLY A 59 5.09 11.66 9.57
C GLY A 59 4.70 12.71 10.61
N LEU A 60 4.05 12.33 11.71
CA LEU A 60 3.66 13.26 12.79
C LEU A 60 4.90 13.91 13.45
N ARG A 61 5.95 13.11 13.68
CA ARG A 61 7.20 13.57 14.32
C ARG A 61 8.14 14.34 13.37
N ARG A 62 7.81 14.38 12.08
CA ARG A 62 8.71 14.91 11.03
C ARG A 62 8.27 16.24 10.43
N ALA A 63 7.14 16.81 10.87
CA ALA A 63 6.70 18.13 10.40
C ALA A 63 7.79 19.21 10.54
N ALA A 64 8.61 19.14 11.61
CA ALA A 64 9.68 20.09 11.93
C ALA A 64 11.11 19.62 11.58
N ARG A 65 11.30 18.46 10.93
CA ARG A 65 12.65 17.91 10.62
C ARG A 65 13.03 18.10 9.15
N LEU A 66 14.33 18.18 8.86
CA LEU A 66 14.88 18.16 7.50
C LEU A 66 14.42 16.90 6.75
N GLY A 67 14.23 17.03 5.44
CA GLY A 67 13.83 15.94 4.56
C GLY A 67 14.80 14.76 4.63
N SER A 68 14.27 13.53 4.65
CA SER A 68 15.07 12.30 4.59
C SER A 68 14.66 11.52 3.36
N ALA A 69 15.59 11.34 2.41
CA ALA A 69 15.33 10.60 1.16
C ALA A 69 14.80 9.18 1.44
N ARG A 70 15.29 8.51 2.49
CA ARG A 70 14.77 7.21 2.94
C ARG A 70 13.31 7.28 3.37
N TYR A 71 12.95 8.28 4.19
CA TYR A 71 11.56 8.45 4.64
C TYR A 71 10.63 8.76 3.46
N GLU A 72 11.02 9.66 2.56
CA GLU A 72 10.21 9.98 1.38
C GLU A 72 10.07 8.77 0.47
N SER A 73 11.13 7.99 0.25
CA SER A 73 11.05 6.74 -0.50
C SER A 73 10.08 5.73 0.14
N MET A 74 10.18 5.50 1.45
CA MET A 74 9.25 4.62 2.18
C MET A 74 7.81 5.13 2.12
N ARG A 75 7.61 6.45 2.17
CA ARG A 75 6.28 7.05 2.08
C ARG A 75 5.71 6.92 0.67
N GLY A 76 6.55 7.00 -0.37
CA GLY A 76 6.20 6.68 -1.75
C GLY A 76 5.77 5.22 -1.91
N ALA A 77 6.45 4.28 -1.25
CA ALA A 77 6.04 2.88 -1.20
C ALA A 77 4.64 2.70 -0.58
N ALA A 78 4.33 3.43 0.50
CA ALA A 78 3.01 3.39 1.12
C ALA A 78 1.92 3.90 0.18
N VAL A 79 2.19 4.95 -0.59
CA VAL A 79 1.28 5.43 -1.65
C VAL A 79 1.08 4.34 -2.69
N LEU A 80 2.15 3.72 -3.19
CA LEU A 80 2.06 2.63 -4.16
C LEU A 80 1.17 1.50 -3.65
N TYR A 81 1.43 0.99 -2.45
CA TYR A 81 0.70 -0.17 -1.93
C TYR A 81 -0.78 0.16 -1.70
N MET A 82 -1.11 1.35 -1.20
CA MET A 82 -2.50 1.73 -1.03
C MET A 82 -3.21 1.97 -2.37
N LEU A 83 -2.52 2.47 -3.40
CA LEU A 83 -3.09 2.59 -4.74
C LEU A 83 -3.34 1.22 -5.39
N ILE A 84 -2.42 0.27 -5.24
CA ILE A 84 -2.63 -1.12 -5.66
C ILE A 84 -3.88 -1.67 -4.96
N THR A 85 -3.97 -1.52 -3.63
CA THR A 85 -5.12 -1.96 -2.82
C THR A 85 -6.44 -1.37 -3.33
N ALA A 86 -6.50 -0.05 -3.57
CA ALA A 86 -7.72 0.61 -4.05
C ALA A 86 -8.11 0.16 -5.47
N ILE A 87 -7.15 0.18 -6.40
CA ILE A 87 -7.41 -0.12 -7.81
C ILE A 87 -7.78 -1.59 -8.02
N VAL A 88 -7.03 -2.52 -7.42
CA VAL A 88 -7.32 -3.95 -7.53
C VAL A 88 -8.68 -4.27 -6.90
N TYR A 89 -9.01 -3.64 -5.76
CA TYR A 89 -10.33 -3.81 -5.16
C TYR A 89 -11.44 -3.33 -6.09
N GLU A 90 -11.38 -2.09 -6.58
CA GLU A 90 -12.46 -1.55 -7.43
C GLU A 90 -12.62 -2.33 -8.75
N LEU A 91 -11.51 -2.79 -9.35
CA LEU A 91 -11.56 -3.52 -10.61
C LEU A 91 -11.98 -4.98 -10.46
N LEU A 92 -11.57 -5.68 -9.40
CA LEU A 92 -11.69 -7.13 -9.30
C LEU A 92 -12.60 -7.62 -8.17
N LEU A 93 -12.79 -6.83 -7.12
CA LEU A 93 -13.42 -7.29 -5.87
C LEU A 93 -14.69 -6.52 -5.46
N ALA A 94 -14.82 -5.24 -5.82
CA ALA A 94 -15.90 -4.39 -5.32
C ALA A 94 -17.29 -4.91 -5.70
N ARG A 95 -17.47 -5.36 -6.95
CA ARG A 95 -18.75 -5.94 -7.41
C ARG A 95 -19.10 -7.25 -6.69
N PRO A 96 -18.24 -8.29 -6.67
CA PRO A 96 -18.59 -9.53 -5.99
C PRO A 96 -18.76 -9.34 -4.47
N ASP A 97 -17.93 -8.49 -3.84
CA ASP A 97 -18.04 -8.20 -2.41
C ASP A 97 -19.36 -7.49 -2.06
N ALA A 98 -19.80 -6.55 -2.89
CA ALA A 98 -21.10 -5.88 -2.71
C ALA A 98 -22.30 -6.83 -2.86
N LEU A 99 -22.21 -7.83 -3.75
CA LEU A 99 -23.26 -8.81 -3.98
C LEU A 99 -23.33 -9.89 -2.90
N LEU A 100 -22.18 -10.26 -2.33
CA LEU A 100 -22.04 -11.39 -1.41
C LEU A 100 -21.83 -10.97 0.05
N HIS A 101 -21.72 -9.67 0.31
CA HIS A 101 -21.46 -9.09 1.64
C HIS A 101 -20.26 -9.74 2.35
N ILE A 102 -19.16 -9.95 1.62
CA ILE A 102 -17.99 -10.69 2.10
C ILE A 102 -17.30 -9.93 3.22
N THR A 103 -17.16 -8.61 3.05
CA THR A 103 -16.42 -7.75 3.98
C THR A 103 -17.35 -6.72 4.63
N PRO A 104 -17.22 -6.46 5.95
CA PRO A 104 -17.97 -5.40 6.61
C PRO A 104 -17.81 -4.05 5.89
N ALA A 105 -18.92 -3.35 5.64
CA ALA A 105 -18.90 -2.11 4.86
C ALA A 105 -17.90 -1.06 5.38
N TYR A 106 -17.76 -0.96 6.71
CA TYR A 106 -16.78 -0.10 7.36
C TYR A 106 -15.34 -0.41 6.92
N HIS A 107 -14.96 -1.69 6.89
CA HIS A 107 -13.61 -2.11 6.47
C HIS A 107 -13.38 -1.77 5.00
N ASN A 108 -14.37 -2.03 4.15
CA ASN A 108 -14.27 -1.73 2.73
C ASN A 108 -14.04 -0.25 2.47
N TRP A 109 -14.85 0.61 3.08
CA TRP A 109 -14.71 2.05 2.93
C TRP A 109 -13.36 2.57 3.44
N VAL A 110 -12.95 2.15 4.63
CA VAL A 110 -11.70 2.63 5.23
C VAL A 110 -10.48 2.15 4.43
N LEU A 111 -10.40 0.86 4.14
CA LEU A 111 -9.19 0.23 3.60
C LEU A 111 -9.02 0.40 2.10
N HIS A 112 -10.11 0.45 1.34
CA HIS A 112 -10.05 0.51 -0.13
C HIS A 112 -10.36 1.89 -0.70
N ARG A 113 -10.86 2.83 0.10
CA ARG A 113 -11.23 4.18 -0.36
C ARG A 113 -10.60 5.29 0.47
N ILE A 114 -10.92 5.39 1.77
CA ILE A 114 -10.50 6.51 2.61
C ILE A 114 -8.97 6.55 2.80
N VAL A 115 -8.36 5.49 3.32
CA VAL A 115 -6.91 5.47 3.60
C VAL A 115 -6.08 5.62 2.32
N PRO A 116 -6.40 4.94 1.19
CA PRO A 116 -5.73 5.19 -0.08
C PRO A 116 -5.80 6.65 -0.55
N LEU A 117 -6.99 7.27 -0.50
CA LEU A 117 -7.15 8.67 -0.88
C LEU A 117 -6.39 9.61 0.05
N VAL A 118 -6.36 9.34 1.35
CA VAL A 118 -5.56 10.12 2.31
C VAL A 118 -4.07 9.96 2.03
N MET A 119 -3.57 8.75 1.73
CA MET A 119 -2.15 8.56 1.42
C MET A 119 -1.73 9.31 0.15
N LEU A 120 -2.54 9.22 -0.91
CA LEU A 120 -2.28 9.97 -2.15
C LEU A 120 -2.41 11.48 -1.93
N GLY A 121 -3.47 11.92 -1.26
CA GLY A 121 -3.70 13.32 -0.95
C GLY A 121 -2.61 13.92 -0.06
N ASP A 122 -2.15 13.17 0.94
CA ASP A 122 -1.02 13.53 1.79
C ASP A 122 0.25 13.72 0.96
N TRP A 123 0.55 12.79 0.05
CA TRP A 123 1.71 12.85 -0.84
C TRP A 123 1.73 14.10 -1.72
N LEU A 124 0.57 14.47 -2.26
CA LEU A 124 0.41 15.65 -3.12
C LEU A 124 0.39 16.96 -2.33
N TYR A 125 -0.22 16.95 -1.14
CA TYR A 125 -0.36 18.15 -0.30
C TYR A 125 0.92 18.49 0.47
N VAL A 126 1.64 17.46 0.90
CA VAL A 126 2.94 17.56 1.58
C VAL A 126 3.98 16.94 0.66
N GLU A 127 4.48 17.74 -0.27
CA GLU A 127 5.44 17.30 -1.28
C GLU A 127 6.72 16.73 -0.62
N PRO A 128 7.35 15.71 -1.23
CA PRO A 128 8.56 15.12 -0.68
C PRO A 128 9.68 16.15 -0.55
N ARG A 129 10.29 16.27 0.63
CA ARG A 129 11.34 17.28 0.89
C ARG A 129 12.72 16.91 0.36
N SER A 130 12.92 15.64 -0.03
CA SER A 130 14.18 15.13 -0.60
C SER A 130 13.92 14.35 -1.88
N PRO A 131 14.82 14.35 -2.87
CA PRO A 131 14.68 13.52 -4.07
C PRO A 131 14.51 12.04 -3.71
N ILE A 132 13.69 11.35 -4.49
CA ILE A 132 13.46 9.92 -4.39
C ILE A 132 14.29 9.23 -5.47
N PRO A 133 15.26 8.37 -5.12
CA PRO A 133 16.02 7.63 -6.12
C PRO A 133 15.10 6.79 -7.01
N TRP A 134 15.32 6.77 -8.32
CA TRP A 134 14.51 5.97 -9.24
C TRP A 134 14.59 4.46 -8.97
N GLN A 135 15.69 4.00 -8.39
CA GLN A 135 15.85 2.63 -7.90
C GLN A 135 14.80 2.27 -6.84
N SER A 136 14.23 3.26 -6.15
CA SER A 136 13.14 3.06 -5.20
C SER A 136 11.94 2.37 -5.84
N ALA A 137 11.61 2.70 -7.10
CA ALA A 137 10.50 2.05 -7.82
C ALA A 137 10.68 0.53 -7.89
N VAL A 138 11.90 0.06 -8.19
CA VAL A 138 12.25 -1.36 -8.21
C VAL A 138 12.19 -1.96 -6.80
N THR A 139 12.74 -1.27 -5.80
CA THR A 139 12.70 -1.72 -4.41
C THR A 139 11.26 -1.86 -3.88
N TRP A 140 10.37 -0.94 -4.22
CA TRP A 140 8.97 -0.99 -3.78
C TRP A 140 8.23 -2.19 -4.38
N LEU A 141 8.50 -2.54 -5.65
CA LEU A 141 7.92 -3.72 -6.29
C LEU A 141 8.37 -5.04 -5.67
N GLY A 142 9.47 -5.03 -4.90
CA GLY A 142 9.90 -6.20 -4.14
C GLY A 142 8.82 -6.72 -3.18
N PHE A 143 8.07 -5.83 -2.52
CA PHE A 143 7.01 -6.23 -1.58
C PHE A 143 5.85 -6.98 -2.25
N PRO A 144 5.16 -6.45 -3.29
CA PRO A 144 4.08 -7.18 -3.95
C PRO A 144 4.56 -8.47 -4.64
N ILE A 145 5.81 -8.52 -5.14
CA ILE A 145 6.38 -9.75 -5.71
C ILE A 145 6.55 -10.82 -4.63
N VAL A 146 7.18 -10.47 -3.50
CA VAL A 146 7.34 -11.39 -2.35
C VAL A 146 5.99 -11.82 -1.82
N TYR A 147 5.02 -10.90 -1.72
CA TYR A 147 3.66 -11.21 -1.31
C TYR A 147 2.97 -12.22 -2.22
N LEU A 148 3.10 -12.06 -3.54
CA LEU A 148 2.52 -12.97 -4.52
C LEU A 148 3.13 -14.38 -4.37
N ALA A 149 4.46 -14.46 -4.27
CA ALA A 149 5.15 -15.74 -4.07
C ALA A 149 4.70 -16.42 -2.77
N TYR A 150 4.68 -15.67 -1.66
CA TYR A 150 4.15 -16.14 -0.37
C TYR A 150 2.72 -16.65 -0.50
N THR A 151 1.85 -15.90 -1.18
CA THR A 151 0.43 -16.23 -1.31
C THR A 151 0.20 -17.52 -2.12
N LEU A 152 0.92 -17.70 -3.23
CA LEU A 152 0.79 -18.90 -4.05
C LEU A 152 1.35 -20.14 -3.35
N LEU A 153 2.51 -20.02 -2.70
CA LEU A 153 3.12 -21.12 -1.93
C LEU A 153 2.24 -21.52 -0.74
N ARG A 154 1.80 -20.52 0.05
CA ARG A 154 0.91 -20.77 1.18
C ARG A 154 -0.42 -21.34 0.73
N GLY A 155 -1.00 -20.84 -0.36
CA GLY A 155 -2.27 -21.34 -0.86
C GLY A 155 -2.20 -22.79 -1.32
N ALA A 156 -1.08 -23.22 -1.92
CA ALA A 156 -0.88 -24.62 -2.27
C ALA A 156 -0.73 -25.54 -1.04
N TRP A 157 -0.16 -25.03 0.06
CA TRP A 157 0.03 -25.80 1.31
C TRP A 157 -1.22 -25.84 2.18
N GLU A 158 -1.81 -24.68 2.46
CA GLU A 158 -2.91 -24.47 3.42
C GLU A 158 -4.29 -24.59 2.75
N ASN A 159 -4.34 -24.80 1.43
CA ASN A 159 -5.55 -24.84 0.62
C ASN A 159 -6.43 -23.58 0.79
N TRP A 160 -5.79 -22.43 1.03
CA TRP A 160 -6.44 -21.15 1.25
C TRP A 160 -5.74 -20.03 0.50
N TYR A 161 -6.50 -19.29 -0.32
CA TYR A 161 -6.02 -18.13 -1.04
C TYR A 161 -6.74 -16.88 -0.54
N PRO A 162 -6.05 -15.74 -0.35
CA PRO A 162 -6.66 -14.51 0.13
C PRO A 162 -7.61 -13.89 -0.90
N TYR A 163 -7.41 -14.14 -2.19
CA TYR A 163 -8.24 -13.56 -3.25
C TYR A 163 -8.61 -14.60 -4.30
N PRO A 164 -9.83 -14.51 -4.89
CA PRO A 164 -10.26 -15.43 -5.93
C PRO A 164 -9.39 -15.33 -7.19
N PHE A 165 -8.86 -14.14 -7.50
CA PHE A 165 -8.05 -13.93 -8.70
C PHE A 165 -6.62 -14.50 -8.62
N VAL A 166 -6.18 -14.93 -7.43
CA VAL A 166 -4.92 -15.67 -7.25
C VAL A 166 -5.15 -17.15 -6.96
N ASP A 167 -6.41 -17.60 -6.94
CA ASP A 167 -6.79 -18.98 -6.68
C ASP A 167 -6.79 -19.77 -8.02
N PRO A 168 -5.88 -20.74 -8.21
CA PRO A 168 -5.82 -21.52 -9.43
C PRO A 168 -6.84 -22.66 -9.49
N ARG A 169 -7.58 -22.95 -8.39
CA ARG A 169 -8.48 -24.11 -8.34
C ARG A 169 -9.66 -24.02 -9.32
N PRO A 170 -10.30 -22.86 -9.54
CA PRO A 170 -11.43 -22.78 -10.47
C PRO A 170 -11.04 -22.85 -11.95
N HIS A 171 -9.89 -22.28 -12.34
CA HIS A 171 -9.55 -22.02 -13.74
C HIS A 171 -8.10 -22.35 -14.13
N GLY A 172 -7.31 -22.91 -13.22
CA GLY A 172 -5.89 -23.24 -13.42
C GLY A 172 -4.94 -22.06 -13.24
N TYR A 173 -3.64 -22.33 -13.38
CA TYR A 173 -2.57 -21.34 -13.16
C TYR A 173 -2.42 -20.32 -14.30
N LEU A 174 -2.88 -20.62 -15.51
CA LEU A 174 -2.70 -19.73 -16.65
C LEU A 174 -3.49 -18.41 -16.49
N PRO A 175 -4.81 -18.41 -16.18
CA PRO A 175 -5.54 -17.18 -15.90
C PRO A 175 -4.96 -16.39 -14.70
N VAL A 176 -4.54 -17.10 -13.64
CA VAL A 176 -3.89 -16.48 -12.48
C VAL A 176 -2.60 -15.77 -12.88
N ALA A 177 -1.75 -16.41 -13.69
CA ALA A 177 -0.52 -15.81 -14.19
C ALA A 177 -0.79 -14.55 -15.01
N MET A 178 -1.74 -14.60 -15.94
CA MET A 178 -2.13 -13.44 -16.76
C MET A 178 -2.60 -12.26 -15.88
N GLN A 179 -3.48 -12.52 -14.92
CA GLN A 179 -4.00 -11.50 -14.01
C GLN A 179 -2.88 -10.89 -13.14
N CYS A 180 -2.03 -11.73 -12.56
CA CYS A 180 -0.90 -11.29 -11.75
C CYS A 180 0.11 -10.47 -12.57
N THR A 181 0.35 -10.83 -13.84
CA THR A 181 1.18 -10.03 -14.75
C THR A 181 0.58 -8.65 -15.00
N LEU A 182 -0.73 -8.55 -15.27
CA LEU A 182 -1.39 -7.25 -15.45
C LEU A 182 -1.30 -6.36 -14.21
N ILE A 183 -1.51 -6.94 -13.02
CA ILE A 183 -1.35 -6.23 -11.75
C ILE A 183 0.11 -5.78 -11.56
N ALA A 184 1.09 -6.62 -11.88
CA ALA A 184 2.51 -6.28 -11.77
C ALA A 184 2.89 -5.13 -12.72
N LEU A 185 2.42 -5.15 -13.96
CA LEU A 185 2.65 -4.07 -14.93
C LEU A 185 2.01 -2.76 -14.48
N GLY A 186 0.75 -2.80 -14.02
CA GLY A 186 0.08 -1.64 -13.45
C GLY A 186 0.81 -1.08 -12.23
N SER A 187 1.28 -1.95 -11.33
CA SER A 187 2.08 -1.58 -10.15
C SER A 187 3.39 -0.92 -10.55
N ALA A 188 4.07 -1.42 -11.58
CA ALA A 188 5.31 -0.82 -12.08
C ALA A 188 5.06 0.58 -12.67
N ALA A 189 3.99 0.75 -13.45
CA ALA A 189 3.60 2.05 -13.98
C ALA A 189 3.29 3.05 -12.84
N LEU A 190 2.55 2.63 -11.81
CA LEU A 190 2.29 3.45 -10.63
C LEU A 190 3.56 3.82 -9.87
N ALA A 191 4.49 2.87 -9.69
CA ALA A 191 5.76 3.12 -9.00
C ALA A 191 6.57 4.20 -9.72
N LEU A 192 6.69 4.11 -11.05
CA LEU A 192 7.37 5.10 -11.87
C LEU A 192 6.66 6.47 -11.81
N MET A 193 5.32 6.49 -11.88
CA MET A 193 4.54 7.71 -11.76
C MET A 193 4.74 8.41 -10.40
N ILE A 194 4.80 7.66 -9.31
CA ILE A 194 5.05 8.20 -7.96
C ILE A 194 6.46 8.78 -7.86
N CYS A 195 7.48 8.08 -8.38
CA CYS A 195 8.85 8.59 -8.45
C CYS A 195 8.92 9.89 -9.26
N TRP A 196 8.27 9.93 -10.42
CA TRP A 196 8.19 11.12 -11.27
C TRP A 196 7.54 12.29 -10.53
N LEU A 197 6.34 12.10 -9.96
CA LEU A 197 5.62 13.12 -9.19
C LEU A 197 6.44 13.63 -8.00
N GLY A 198 7.12 12.74 -7.29
CA GLY A 198 7.93 13.09 -6.12
C GLY A 198 9.22 13.87 -6.44
N ASN A 199 9.65 13.85 -7.71
CA ASN A 199 10.88 14.50 -8.17
C ASN A 199 10.65 15.70 -9.10
N ARG A 200 9.45 15.91 -9.64
CA ARG A 200 9.14 16.95 -10.65
C ARG A 200 9.54 18.38 -10.27
N SER A 201 9.51 18.71 -8.97
CA SER A 201 9.82 20.06 -8.46
C SER A 201 11.28 20.22 -8.02
N LYS A 202 12.14 19.22 -8.25
CA LYS A 202 13.53 19.19 -7.76
C LYS A 202 14.51 19.30 -8.92
N PRO A 203 15.53 20.17 -8.84
CA PRO A 203 16.58 20.24 -9.86
C PRO A 203 17.26 18.88 -10.00
N ALA A 204 17.56 18.48 -11.24
CA ALA A 204 18.44 17.35 -11.48
C ALA A 204 19.76 17.62 -10.74
N ALA A 205 20.23 16.67 -9.93
CA ALA A 205 21.51 16.81 -9.25
C ALA A 205 22.59 17.09 -10.29
N VAL A 206 23.19 18.27 -10.26
CA VAL A 206 24.32 18.64 -11.10
C VAL A 206 25.43 17.64 -10.78
N ALA A 207 25.88 16.90 -11.78
CA ALA A 207 27.03 16.00 -11.62
C ALA A 207 28.23 16.82 -11.12
N PRO A 208 29.02 16.31 -10.16
CA PRO A 208 30.22 17.02 -9.73
C PRO A 208 31.11 17.26 -10.94
N ALA A 209 31.48 18.52 -11.15
CA ALA A 209 32.45 18.88 -12.17
C ALA A 209 33.70 18.04 -11.93
N THR A 210 34.09 17.26 -12.93
CA THR A 210 35.41 16.65 -12.97
C THR A 210 36.39 17.82 -13.01
N GLU A 211 37.03 18.11 -11.88
CA GLU A 211 38.23 18.94 -11.86
C GLU A 211 39.32 18.14 -12.57
N ASP A 212 39.44 18.35 -13.88
CA ASP A 212 40.61 17.96 -14.65
C ASP A 212 41.78 18.84 -14.19
N GLY A 213 42.78 18.21 -13.59
CA GLY A 213 44.08 18.80 -13.23
C GLY A 213 45.21 17.88 -13.66
#